data_AF-A0A3D1AU04-F1
#
_entry.id   AF-A0A3D1AU04-F1
#
_cell.length_a   1.000
_cell.length_b   1.000
_cell.length_c   1.000
_cell.angle_alpha   90.00
_cell.angle_beta   90.00
_cell.angle_gamma   90.00
#
_symmetry.space_group_name_H-M   'P 1'
#
loop_
_entity.id
_entity.type
_entity.pdbx_description
1 polymer ?
#
loop_
_entity_poly.entity_id
_entity_poly.type
_entity_poly.pdbx_seq_one_letter_code
_entity_poly.pdbx_strand_id
1 'polypeptide(L)' 'RRIDKLADLGTSIVSMSGGEPLLHPELDAMIARVRERGMIAGMITNGYNLNVKRIEQLNRAGLEHMQISIDNVMPDDV' A
#
# COMPACT_ATOMS: atom_id res chain seq x y z
N ARG A 1 -15.98 -2.35 -3.77
CA ARG A 1 -16.47 -2.70 -5.15
C ARG A 1 -15.38 -3.16 -6.11
N ARG A 2 -14.34 -2.35 -6.44
CA ARG A 2 -13.31 -2.78 -7.42
C ARG A 2 -12.46 -3.94 -6.89
N ILE A 3 -12.05 -3.87 -5.63
CA ILE A 3 -11.29 -4.92 -4.94
C ILE A 3 -12.06 -6.25 -4.95
N ASP A 4 -13.37 -6.22 -4.69
CA ASP A 4 -14.22 -7.42 -4.67
C ASP A 4 -14.25 -8.11 -6.03
N LYS A 5 -14.43 -7.32 -7.10
CA LYS A 5 -14.42 -7.82 -8.47
C LYS A 5 -13.08 -8.43 -8.86
N LEU A 6 -11.96 -7.84 -8.42
CA LEU A 6 -10.63 -8.42 -8.65
C LEU A 6 -10.50 -9.77 -7.94
N ALA A 7 -11.01 -9.88 -6.71
CA ALA A 7 -11.04 -11.14 -5.99
C ALA A 7 -11.92 -12.19 -6.69
N ASP A 8 -13.09 -11.80 -7.21
CA ASP A 8 -13.97 -12.69 -7.97
C ASP A 8 -13.31 -13.23 -9.26
N LEU A 9 -12.32 -12.51 -9.80
CA LEU A 9 -11.49 -12.94 -10.93
C LEU A 9 -10.29 -13.83 -10.52
N GLY A 10 -10.13 -14.14 -9.23
CA GLY A 10 -9.02 -14.95 -8.72
C GLY A 10 -7.70 -14.20 -8.59
N THR A 11 -7.72 -12.87 -8.46
CA THR A 11 -6.50 -12.07 -8.25
C THR A 11 -5.79 -12.50 -6.97
N SER A 12 -4.48 -12.75 -7.02
CA SER A 12 -3.71 -13.17 -5.84
C SER A 12 -3.11 -12.00 -5.06
N ILE A 13 -2.68 -10.94 -5.76
CA ILE A 13 -1.98 -9.79 -5.17
C ILE A 13 -2.59 -8.51 -5.71
N VAL A 14 -2.85 -7.54 -4.83
CA VAL A 14 -3.20 -6.17 -5.21
C VAL A 14 -2.16 -5.23 -4.62
N SER A 15 -1.50 -4.46 -5.47
CA SER A 15 -0.50 -3.46 -5.05
C SER A 15 -1.05 -2.05 -5.20
N MET A 16 -1.11 -1.30 -4.10
CA MET A 16 -1.47 0.11 -4.11
C MET A 16 -0.26 0.94 -4.57
N SER A 17 -0.48 1.70 -5.63
CA SER A 17 0.48 2.65 -6.21
C SER A 17 -0.28 3.93 -6.59
N GLY A 18 0.17 4.67 -7.61
CA GLY A 18 -0.49 5.88 -8.12
C GLY A 18 0.41 7.09 -7.99
N GLY A 19 -0.15 8.21 -7.51
CA GLY A 19 0.67 9.29 -6.92
C GLY A 19 1.33 8.79 -5.63
N GLU A 20 1.12 9.48 -4.51
CA GLU A 20 1.54 8.94 -3.21
C GLU A 20 0.37 8.24 -2.51
N PRO A 21 0.37 6.89 -2.37
CA PRO A 21 -0.74 6.16 -1.75
C PRO A 21 -0.98 6.56 -0.30
N LEU A 22 0.03 6.99 0.45
CA LEU A 22 -0.13 7.47 1.83
C LEU A 22 -1.03 8.71 1.96
N LEU A 23 -1.29 9.42 0.86
CA LEU A 23 -2.22 10.56 0.82
C LEU A 23 -3.69 10.13 0.59
N HIS A 24 -3.94 8.86 0.28
CA HIS A 24 -5.30 8.39 0.01
C HIS A 24 -6.06 8.16 1.34
N PRO A 25 -7.21 8.83 1.57
CA PRO A 25 -7.92 8.80 2.85
C PRO A 25 -8.44 7.41 3.23
N GLU A 26 -8.70 6.57 2.24
CA GLU A 26 -9.24 5.21 2.44
C GLU A 26 -8.18 4.11 2.32
N LEU A 27 -6.88 4.44 2.31
CA LEU A 27 -5.81 3.45 2.09
C LEU A 27 -5.93 2.25 3.05
N ASP A 28 -6.12 2.50 4.34
CA ASP A 28 -6.17 1.46 5.37
C ASP A 28 -7.38 0.54 5.15
N ALA A 29 -8.53 1.11 4.78
CA ALA A 29 -9.74 0.35 4.48
C ALA A 29 -9.59 -0.48 3.19
N MET A 30 -8.88 0.05 2.19
CA MET A 30 -8.56 -0.68 0.97
C MET A 30 -7.65 -1.88 1.25
N ILE A 31 -6.59 -1.69 2.03
CA ILE A 31 -5.67 -2.76 2.45
C ILE A 31 -6.45 -3.83 3.21
N ALA A 32 -7.24 -3.44 4.21
CA ALA A 32 -8.06 -4.36 4.99
C ALA A 32 -9.02 -5.14 4.09
N ARG A 33 -9.65 -4.48 3.11
CA ARG A 33 -10.58 -5.16 2.20
C ARG A 33 -9.88 -6.16 1.27
N VAL A 34 -8.66 -5.87 0.81
CA VAL A 34 -7.85 -6.84 0.05
C VAL A 34 -7.59 -8.08 0.90
N ARG A 35 -7.24 -7.89 2.16
CA ARG A 35 -6.98 -8.98 3.12
C ARG A 35 -8.23 -9.79 3.47
N GLU A 36 -9.38 -9.15 3.70
CA GLU A 36 -10.67 -9.83 3.92
C GLU A 36 -11.05 -10.77 2.77
N ARG A 37 -10.61 -10.45 1.55
CA ARG A 37 -10.85 -11.26 0.34
C ARG A 37 -9.77 -12.34 0.12
N GLY A 38 -8.86 -12.52 1.06
CA GLY A 38 -7.79 -13.54 1.01
C GLY A 38 -6.65 -13.23 0.04
N MET A 39 -6.59 -12.00 -0.48
CA MET A 39 -5.54 -11.57 -1.40
C MET A 39 -4.38 -10.94 -0.62
N ILE A 40 -3.20 -10.90 -1.25
CA ILE A 40 -2.03 -10.23 -0.69
C ILE A 40 -2.12 -8.72 -0.93
N ALA A 41 -1.92 -7.95 0.13
CA ALA A 41 -1.91 -6.48 0.05
C ALA A 41 -0.46 -5.96 -0.03
N GLY A 42 -0.12 -5.29 -1.14
CA GLY A 42 1.15 -4.61 -1.34
C GLY A 42 0.99 -3.10 -1.50
N MET A 43 2.05 -2.33 -1.25
CA MET A 43 2.09 -0.88 -1.50
C MET A 43 3.45 -0.43 -2.00
N ILE A 44 3.47 0.54 -2.91
CA ILE A 44 4.68 1.24 -3.39
C ILE A 44 4.55 2.72 -3.01
N THR A 45 5.50 3.27 -2.26
CA THR A 45 5.47 4.65 -1.74
C THR A 45 6.81 5.36 -1.95
N ASN A 46 6.81 6.69 -1.96
CA ASN A 46 8.04 7.49 -1.85
C ASN A 46 8.62 7.51 -0.42
N GLY A 47 7.86 7.01 0.56
CA GLY A 47 8.30 6.91 1.95
C GLY A 47 8.29 8.21 2.77
N TYR A 48 8.06 9.37 2.14
CA TYR A 48 8.18 10.69 2.78
C TYR A 48 7.22 10.85 3.98
N ASN A 49 6.00 10.31 3.88
CA ASN A 49 4.99 10.40 4.93
C ASN A 49 5.01 9.22 5.92
N LEU A 50 6.01 8.36 5.88
CA LEU A 50 6.13 7.26 6.83
C LEU A 50 6.61 7.76 8.18
N ASN A 51 5.91 7.33 9.22
CA ASN A 51 6.30 7.46 10.62
C ASN A 51 5.80 6.22 11.38
N VAL A 52 6.26 6.05 12.62
CA VAL A 52 5.92 4.88 13.45
C VAL A 52 4.40 4.65 13.52
N LYS A 53 3.63 5.71 13.79
CA LYS A 53 2.16 5.63 13.87
C LYS A 53 1.54 5.18 12.56
N ARG A 54 2.03 5.68 11.42
CA ARG A 54 1.53 5.29 10.09
C ARG A 54 1.87 3.84 9.77
N ILE A 55 3.09 3.38 10.09
CA ILE A 55 3.50 1.99 9.91
C ILE A 55 2.61 1.05 10.74
N GLU A 56 2.34 1.39 12.00
CA GLU A 56 1.43 0.61 12.84
C GLU A 56 0.01 0.55 12.28
N GLN A 57 -0.50 1.65 11.69
CA GLN A 57 -1.81 1.67 11.04
C GLN A 57 -1.85 0.73 9.83
N LEU A 58 -0.82 0.76 8.98
CA LEU A 58 -0.69 -0.13 7.83
C LEU A 58 -0.57 -1.60 8.25
N ASN A 59 0.21 -1.89 9.30
CA ASN A 59 0.33 -3.23 9.86
C ASN A 59 -1.03 -3.73 10.41
N ARG A 60 -1.78 -2.89 11.13
CA ARG A 60 -3.13 -3.23 11.61
C ARG A 60 -4.12 -3.45 10.47
N ALA A 61 -3.99 -2.70 9.39
CA ALA A 61 -4.78 -2.91 8.18
C ALA A 61 -4.43 -4.22 7.46
N GLY A 62 -3.25 -4.79 7.73
CA GLY A 62 -2.79 -6.06 7.18
C GLY A 62 -1.96 -5.91 5.91
N LEU A 63 -1.25 -4.79 5.74
CA LEU A 63 -0.28 -4.64 4.65
C LEU A 63 0.83 -5.68 4.80
N GLU A 64 1.07 -6.49 3.76
CA GLU A 64 2.07 -7.57 3.81
C GLU A 64 3.39 -7.17 3.16
N HIS A 65 3.34 -6.36 2.10
CA HIS A 65 4.53 -5.94 1.37
C HIS A 65 4.55 -4.43 1.18
N MET A 66 5.69 -3.81 1.48
CA MET A 66 5.95 -2.40 1.21
C MET A 66 7.22 -2.29 0.38
N GLN A 67 7.12 -1.57 -0.73
CA GLN A 67 8.25 -1.12 -1.53
C GLN A 67 8.42 0.39 -1.36
N ILE A 68 9.66 0.82 -1.11
CA ILE A 68 10.03 2.23 -1.04
C ILE A 68 10.80 2.56 -2.33
N SER A 69 10.38 3.63 -3.01
CA SER A 69 11.05 4.12 -4.22
C SER A 69 12.30 4.89 -3.81
N ILE A 70 13.47 4.41 -4.23
CA ILE A 70 14.77 5.03 -4.00
C ILE A 70 15.43 5.20 -5.36
N ASP A 71 15.48 6.45 -5.84
CA ASP A 71 16.01 6.75 -7.17
C ASP A 71 17.54 6.83 -7.17
N ASN A 72 18.13 7.41 -6.12
CA ASN A 72 19.57 7.60 -5.99
C ASN A 72 20.06 7.20 -4.59
N VAL A 73 21.31 6.74 -4.53
CA VAL A 73 22.03 6.45 -3.26
C VAL A 73 22.51 7.75 -2.60
N MET A 74 22.80 8.77 -3.39
CA MET A 74 23.18 10.10 -2.94
C MET A 74 22.02 11.07 -3.17
N PRO A 75 21.77 12.02 -2.26
CA PRO A 75 20.78 13.07 -2.49
C PRO A 75 21.13 13.89 -3.74
N ASP A 76 20.10 14.28 -4.49
CA ASP A 76 20.27 15.25 -5.57
C ASP A 76 20.56 16.64 -4.99
N ASP A 77 21.30 17.46 -5.74
CA ASP A 77 21.51 18.88 -5.42
C ASP A 77 20.19 19.64 -5.68
N VAL A 78 19.34 19.77 -4.66
CA VAL A 78 18.07 20.53 -4.71
C VAL A 78 18.25 21.96 -4.25
#